data_AF-A0A2R5GPI6-F1
#
_entry.id   AF-A0A2R5GPI6-F1
#
_cell.length_a   1.000
_cell.length_b   1.000
_cell.length_c   1.000
_cell.angle_alpha   90.00
_cell.angle_beta   90.00
_cell.angle_gamma   90.00
#
_symmetry.space_group_name_H-M   'P 1'
#
loop_
_entity.id
_entity.type
_entity.pdbx_description
1 polymer ?
#
loop_
_entity_poly.entity_id
_entity_poly.type
_entity_poly.pdbx_seq_one_letter_code
_entity_poly.pdbx_strand_id
1 'polypeptide(L)'
;MTELYSEKQRLTAEEGDKLAGKVDKGTSWDGSLPERSKDGTVTFEDEPEFRPNLLPHEVLERGSFGGSYFRNISSGVTNETYKDTWKELPQEWLKDLDVKTHVANTTYDEKVNRYGVNCGAKVDKHDDPFGLQYWEQKGWIEPQDPYGWFCWYTRFVRGRRSPDDQRQISRWKKCAGPTGRWRNNLIGKVLAAGASHDDASVSPVVRQTLQHWGYELTATHLEAGAKKRGASKSSASAKSKDSTTDDDAAVTSKIEQEQEELAKKREASSKNRAARAAKRRKQKEADEEEIDSEMRNSMVRQKKIHKIKK
;
A
#
# COMPACT_ATOMS: atom_id res chain seq x y z
N MET A 1 18.49 -3.20 6.87
CA MET A 1 17.31 -4.06 7.17
C MET A 1 16.51 -4.48 5.93
N THR A 2 16.73 -3.90 4.75
CA THR A 2 16.13 -4.33 3.48
C THR A 2 16.89 -5.44 2.73
N GLU A 3 18.10 -5.80 3.18
CA GLU A 3 18.96 -6.85 2.58
C GLU A 3 19.14 -8.10 3.48
N LEU A 4 18.66 -8.09 4.73
CA LEU A 4 18.90 -9.16 5.70
C LEU A 4 17.80 -10.24 5.77
N TYR A 5 16.73 -10.10 4.97
CA TYR A 5 15.94 -11.25 4.54
C TYR A 5 16.49 -11.67 3.16
N SER A 6 17.75 -12.09 3.17
CA SER A 6 18.44 -12.70 2.04
C SER A 6 17.63 -13.88 1.52
N GLU A 7 17.67 -14.14 0.21
CA GLU A 7 17.34 -15.36 -0.57
C GLU A 7 16.83 -16.66 0.10
N LYS A 8 17.15 -16.93 1.36
CA LYS A 8 16.93 -18.18 2.10
C LYS A 8 15.49 -18.63 2.38
N GLN A 9 14.45 -17.95 1.90
CA GLN A 9 13.05 -18.42 2.09
C GLN A 9 12.12 -18.04 0.94
N ARG A 10 12.66 -17.75 -0.25
CA ARG A 10 11.80 -17.63 -1.43
C ARG A 10 11.44 -19.00 -1.95
N LEU A 11 10.15 -19.21 -2.17
CA LEU A 11 9.67 -20.42 -2.80
C LEU A 11 10.09 -20.42 -4.27
N THR A 12 10.42 -21.60 -4.78
CA THR A 12 10.54 -21.79 -6.22
C THR A 12 9.17 -21.65 -6.89
N ALA A 13 9.14 -21.45 -8.21
CA ALA A 13 7.89 -21.44 -8.97
C ALA A 13 7.10 -22.76 -8.79
N GLU A 14 7.80 -23.90 -8.78
CA GLU A 14 7.17 -25.22 -8.59
C GLU A 14 6.56 -25.39 -7.19
N GLU A 15 7.27 -24.99 -6.13
CA GLU A 15 6.74 -25.03 -4.76
C GLU A 15 5.60 -24.03 -4.56
N GLY A 16 5.72 -22.85 -5.17
CA GLY A 16 4.68 -21.85 -5.17
C GLY A 16 3.40 -22.35 -5.85
N ASP A 17 3.55 -23.11 -6.93
CA ASP A 17 2.41 -23.67 -7.66
C ASP A 17 1.62 -24.70 -6.85
N LYS A 18 2.31 -25.51 -6.04
CA LYS A 18 1.68 -26.46 -5.10
C LYS A 18 0.87 -25.76 -4.01
N LEU A 19 1.19 -24.49 -3.72
CA LEU A 19 0.51 -23.65 -2.72
C LEU A 19 -0.50 -22.68 -3.34
N ALA A 20 -0.43 -22.48 -4.65
CA ALA A 20 -1.47 -21.79 -5.41
C ALA A 20 -2.71 -22.68 -5.38
N GLY A 21 -3.86 -22.13 -4.99
CA GLY A 21 -5.12 -22.87 -4.82
C GLY A 21 -5.76 -23.32 -6.14
N LYS A 22 -4.98 -23.81 -7.12
CA LYS A 22 -5.42 -24.22 -8.46
C LYS A 22 -6.51 -25.28 -8.38
N VAL A 23 -7.71 -24.95 -8.86
CA VAL A 23 -8.79 -25.93 -9.13
C VAL A 23 -9.82 -25.34 -10.09
N ASP A 24 -10.33 -26.19 -10.98
CA ASP A 24 -11.34 -25.87 -11.99
C ASP A 24 -12.72 -25.46 -11.41
N LYS A 25 -12.93 -25.64 -10.08
CA LYS A 25 -14.17 -25.29 -9.34
C LYS A 25 -13.92 -24.80 -7.89
N GLY A 26 -13.07 -23.79 -7.71
CA GLY A 26 -12.87 -23.09 -6.43
C GLY A 26 -11.91 -23.80 -5.47
N THR A 27 -11.12 -23.06 -4.68
CA THR A 27 -9.99 -23.63 -3.92
C THR A 27 -10.41 -24.54 -2.77
N SER A 28 -9.59 -25.55 -2.46
CA SER A 28 -9.73 -26.48 -1.31
C SER A 28 -9.51 -25.85 0.07
N TRP A 29 -9.45 -24.53 0.15
CA TRP A 29 -9.25 -23.79 1.40
C TRP A 29 -10.64 -23.37 1.88
N ASP A 30 -11.40 -24.30 2.44
CA ASP A 30 -12.78 -24.12 2.92
C ASP A 30 -12.85 -23.88 4.43
N GLY A 31 -11.73 -23.45 5.03
CA GLY A 31 -11.67 -23.09 6.45
C GLY A 31 -12.78 -22.10 6.81
N SER A 32 -13.38 -22.31 7.99
CA SER A 32 -14.39 -21.41 8.53
C SER A 32 -13.84 -19.98 8.63
N LEU A 33 -14.71 -18.99 8.40
CA LEU A 33 -14.32 -17.60 8.59
C LEU A 33 -13.84 -17.38 10.04
N PRO A 34 -12.75 -16.63 10.24
CA PRO A 34 -12.23 -16.37 11.57
C PRO A 34 -13.22 -15.54 12.39
N GLU A 35 -13.23 -15.79 13.71
CA GLU A 35 -14.08 -15.05 14.63
C GLU A 35 -13.63 -13.59 14.78
N ARG A 36 -14.61 -12.72 15.08
CA ARG A 36 -14.36 -11.33 15.43
C ARG A 36 -14.38 -11.15 16.94
N SER A 37 -13.38 -10.47 17.48
CA SER A 37 -13.40 -10.00 18.86
C SER A 37 -14.33 -8.80 19.04
N LYS A 38 -14.63 -8.48 20.31
CA LYS A 38 -15.52 -7.37 20.70
C LYS A 38 -15.10 -6.00 20.17
N ASP A 39 -13.83 -5.81 19.86
CA ASP A 39 -13.28 -4.58 19.28
C ASP A 39 -13.36 -4.53 17.74
N GLY A 40 -13.99 -5.53 17.12
CA GLY A 40 -14.17 -5.65 15.68
C GLY A 40 -12.97 -6.25 14.93
N THR A 41 -11.86 -6.55 15.63
CA THR A 41 -10.71 -7.21 15.00
C THR A 41 -10.95 -8.69 14.79
N VAL A 42 -10.29 -9.25 13.79
CA VAL A 42 -10.31 -10.66 13.44
C VAL A 42 -9.15 -11.34 14.16
N THR A 43 -9.39 -12.53 14.70
CA THR A 43 -8.37 -13.30 15.42
C THR A 43 -8.09 -14.65 14.79
N PHE A 44 -6.82 -15.04 14.80
CA PHE A 44 -6.34 -16.34 14.37
C PHE A 44 -5.63 -16.99 15.56
N GLU A 45 -6.00 -18.23 15.90
CA GLU A 45 -5.46 -18.93 17.09
C GLU A 45 -3.94 -19.11 16.99
N ASP A 46 -3.47 -19.45 15.80
CA ASP A 46 -2.05 -19.70 15.51
C ASP A 46 -1.24 -18.42 15.23
N GLU A 47 -1.91 -17.30 14.92
CA GLU A 47 -1.27 -16.01 14.66
C GLU A 47 -1.96 -14.87 15.45
N PRO A 48 -1.92 -14.89 16.78
CA PRO A 48 -2.71 -14.00 17.63
C PRO A 48 -2.32 -12.50 17.54
N GLU A 49 -1.17 -12.19 16.95
CA GLU A 49 -0.70 -10.83 16.72
C GLU A 49 -1.18 -10.22 15.40
N PHE A 50 -1.70 -11.05 14.47
CA PHE A 50 -2.27 -10.59 13.21
C PHE A 50 -3.75 -10.29 13.41
N ARG A 51 -4.08 -9.00 13.57
CA ARG A 51 -5.42 -8.52 13.93
C ARG A 51 -5.97 -7.48 12.96
N PRO A 52 -6.16 -7.82 11.67
CA PRO A 52 -6.93 -6.98 10.76
C PRO A 52 -8.35 -6.83 11.28
N ASN A 53 -9.07 -5.77 10.88
CA ASN A 53 -10.49 -5.61 11.22
C ASN A 53 -11.38 -5.53 9.98
N LEU A 54 -10.81 -5.67 8.79
CA LEU A 54 -11.54 -5.93 7.55
C LEU A 54 -11.16 -7.29 6.98
N LEU A 55 -12.15 -8.14 6.74
CA LEU A 55 -12.01 -9.39 5.99
C LEU A 55 -11.85 -9.11 4.49
N PRO A 56 -11.33 -10.07 3.70
CA PRO A 56 -11.11 -9.89 2.28
C PRO A 56 -12.35 -9.45 1.50
N HIS A 57 -13.53 -10.04 1.77
CA HIS A 57 -14.76 -9.64 1.09
C HIS A 57 -15.13 -8.19 1.38
N GLU A 58 -14.97 -7.72 2.62
CA GLU A 58 -15.22 -6.31 2.98
C GLU A 58 -14.23 -5.36 2.32
N VAL A 59 -12.97 -5.78 2.16
CA VAL A 59 -11.96 -4.99 1.43
C VAL A 59 -12.37 -4.84 -0.05
N LEU A 60 -12.91 -5.89 -0.68
CA LEU A 60 -13.43 -5.87 -2.05
C LEU A 60 -14.72 -5.03 -2.17
N GLU A 61 -15.68 -5.23 -1.27
CA GLU A 61 -16.94 -4.45 -1.21
C GLU A 61 -16.70 -2.95 -1.11
N ARG A 62 -15.63 -2.55 -0.44
CA ARG A 62 -15.22 -1.13 -0.33
C ARG A 62 -14.45 -0.62 -1.55
N GLY A 63 -14.46 -1.40 -2.64
CA GLY A 63 -13.92 -1.06 -3.95
C GLY A 63 -12.40 -0.93 -4.00
N SER A 64 -11.69 -1.55 -3.05
CA SER A 64 -10.23 -1.42 -2.95
C SER A 64 -9.51 -1.74 -4.25
N PHE A 65 -8.32 -1.16 -4.41
CA PHE A 65 -7.46 -1.36 -5.57
C PHE A 65 -8.13 -0.91 -6.88
N GLY A 66 -9.06 0.04 -6.83
CA GLY A 66 -9.83 0.48 -7.98
C GLY A 66 -10.59 -0.65 -8.67
N GLY A 67 -11.01 -1.65 -7.88
CA GLY A 67 -11.74 -2.82 -8.34
C GLY A 67 -10.99 -3.76 -9.29
N SER A 68 -9.66 -3.72 -9.27
CA SER A 68 -8.81 -4.34 -10.30
C SER A 68 -7.77 -5.32 -9.75
N TYR A 69 -7.89 -5.70 -8.48
CA TYR A 69 -6.84 -6.47 -7.81
C TYR A 69 -6.62 -7.83 -8.49
N PHE A 70 -7.70 -8.53 -8.86
CA PHE A 70 -7.66 -9.83 -9.53
C PHE A 70 -7.89 -9.75 -11.05
N ARG A 71 -7.50 -8.63 -11.67
CA ARG A 71 -7.45 -8.50 -13.14
C ARG A 71 -6.46 -9.51 -13.73
N ASN A 72 -6.52 -9.76 -15.04
CA ASN A 72 -5.50 -10.57 -15.69
C ASN A 72 -4.12 -9.90 -15.59
N ILE A 73 -3.08 -10.65 -15.21
CA ILE A 73 -1.71 -10.16 -15.10
C ILE A 73 -0.73 -11.11 -15.80
N SER A 74 0.37 -10.56 -16.29
CA SER A 74 1.58 -11.33 -16.59
C SER A 74 2.59 -11.03 -15.48
N SER A 75 3.04 -12.05 -14.75
CA SER A 75 4.00 -11.85 -13.67
C SER A 75 5.43 -11.99 -14.17
N GLY A 76 6.26 -11.00 -13.87
CA GLY A 76 7.71 -11.08 -14.08
C GLY A 76 8.41 -12.01 -13.10
N VAL A 77 7.76 -12.40 -11.98
CA VAL A 77 8.34 -13.31 -10.97
C VAL A 77 8.19 -14.77 -11.37
N THR A 78 7.01 -15.16 -11.87
CA THR A 78 6.74 -16.55 -12.26
C THR A 78 6.91 -16.80 -13.76
N ASN A 79 6.98 -15.73 -14.57
CA ASN A 79 6.92 -15.78 -16.04
C ASN A 79 5.62 -16.39 -16.59
N GLU A 80 4.54 -16.38 -15.79
CA GLU A 80 3.23 -16.88 -16.18
C GLU A 80 2.23 -15.74 -16.42
N THR A 81 1.15 -16.05 -17.13
CA THR A 81 -0.02 -15.17 -17.25
C THR A 81 -1.18 -15.76 -16.45
N TYR A 82 -1.65 -15.02 -15.46
CA TYR A 82 -2.77 -15.39 -14.62
C TYR A 82 -4.05 -14.76 -15.17
N LYS A 83 -5.07 -15.59 -15.39
CA LYS A 83 -6.39 -15.18 -15.87
C LYS A 83 -7.46 -15.69 -14.94
N ASP A 84 -8.51 -14.90 -14.75
CA ASP A 84 -9.67 -15.23 -13.92
C ASP A 84 -9.34 -15.73 -12.50
N THR A 85 -8.22 -15.28 -11.90
CA THR A 85 -7.80 -15.73 -10.56
C THR A 85 -8.84 -15.42 -9.48
N TRP A 86 -9.70 -14.43 -9.70
CA TRP A 86 -10.85 -14.14 -8.83
C TRP A 86 -11.81 -15.33 -8.66
N LYS A 87 -11.82 -16.32 -9.56
CA LYS A 87 -12.61 -17.56 -9.42
C LYS A 87 -12.15 -18.43 -8.25
N GLU A 88 -10.96 -18.18 -7.70
CA GLU A 88 -10.52 -18.79 -6.46
C GLU A 88 -11.34 -18.32 -5.25
N LEU A 89 -11.94 -17.12 -5.31
CA LEU A 89 -12.68 -16.53 -4.20
C LEU A 89 -14.01 -17.29 -3.97
N PRO A 90 -14.45 -17.44 -2.70
CA PRO A 90 -15.78 -17.96 -2.40
C PRO A 90 -16.86 -17.17 -3.13
N GLN A 91 -17.84 -17.87 -3.72
CA GLN A 91 -18.94 -17.22 -4.44
C GLN A 91 -19.75 -16.29 -3.53
N GLU A 92 -19.88 -16.62 -2.25
CA GLU A 92 -20.54 -15.77 -1.24
C GLU A 92 -19.84 -14.41 -1.08
N TRP A 93 -18.51 -14.33 -1.25
CA TRP A 93 -17.78 -13.06 -1.19
C TRP A 93 -18.02 -12.18 -2.44
N LEU A 94 -18.55 -12.77 -3.50
CA LEU A 94 -18.79 -12.12 -4.79
C LEU A 94 -20.28 -11.84 -5.04
N LYS A 95 -21.18 -12.39 -4.21
CA LYS A 95 -22.63 -12.41 -4.43
C LYS A 95 -23.22 -11.03 -4.75
N ASP A 96 -22.75 -10.01 -4.04
CA ASP A 96 -23.23 -8.63 -4.16
C ASP A 96 -22.24 -7.71 -4.89
N LEU A 97 -21.22 -8.28 -5.54
CA LEU A 97 -20.18 -7.54 -6.27
C LEU A 97 -20.27 -7.78 -7.76
N ASP A 98 -20.21 -6.69 -8.53
CA ASP A 98 -19.91 -6.80 -9.95
C ASP A 98 -18.40 -7.04 -10.15
N VAL A 99 -18.07 -8.29 -10.49
CA VAL A 99 -16.70 -8.75 -10.73
C VAL A 99 -15.96 -7.87 -11.73
N LYS A 100 -16.63 -7.35 -12.77
CA LYS A 100 -15.97 -6.56 -13.82
C LYS A 100 -15.55 -5.17 -13.35
N THR A 101 -16.18 -4.65 -12.30
CA THR A 101 -15.93 -3.29 -11.81
C THR A 101 -15.26 -3.26 -10.44
N HIS A 102 -15.49 -4.26 -9.57
CA HIS A 102 -15.03 -4.28 -8.17
C HIS A 102 -13.95 -5.32 -7.87
N VAL A 103 -13.67 -6.26 -8.77
CA VAL A 103 -12.74 -7.37 -8.48
C VAL A 103 -11.65 -7.52 -9.55
N ALA A 104 -12.04 -7.58 -10.82
CA ALA A 104 -11.18 -7.89 -11.96
C ALA A 104 -11.27 -6.83 -13.08
N ASN A 105 -11.50 -5.57 -12.72
CA ASN A 105 -11.49 -4.47 -13.68
C ASN A 105 -10.13 -4.38 -14.39
N THR A 106 -10.17 -4.27 -15.72
CA THR A 106 -8.96 -4.17 -16.55
C THR A 106 -8.29 -2.80 -16.46
N THR A 107 -9.05 -1.77 -16.04
CA THR A 107 -8.57 -0.41 -15.83
C THR A 107 -8.74 -0.03 -14.37
N TYR A 108 -7.72 0.61 -13.77
CA TYR A 108 -7.84 1.08 -12.39
C TYR A 108 -8.87 2.21 -12.33
N ASP A 109 -9.96 2.04 -11.57
CA ASP A 109 -10.96 3.09 -11.36
C ASP A 109 -10.98 3.57 -9.91
N GLU A 110 -10.43 4.76 -9.66
CA GLU A 110 -10.43 5.32 -8.31
C GLU A 110 -11.81 5.75 -7.80
N LYS A 111 -12.82 5.86 -8.66
CA LYS A 111 -14.19 6.19 -8.26
C LYS A 111 -14.88 5.04 -7.53
N VAL A 112 -14.42 3.81 -7.79
CA VAL A 112 -14.91 2.61 -7.11
C VAL A 112 -14.33 2.51 -5.69
N ASN A 113 -13.13 3.02 -5.46
CA ASN A 113 -12.55 3.07 -4.12
C ASN A 113 -13.45 3.87 -3.16
N ARG A 114 -13.74 3.32 -1.97
CA ARG A 114 -14.50 4.01 -0.90
C ARG A 114 -14.04 5.44 -0.61
N TYR A 115 -12.73 5.71 -0.69
CA TYR A 115 -12.17 7.04 -0.43
C TYR A 115 -11.92 7.87 -1.70
N GLY A 116 -12.32 7.39 -2.88
CA GLY A 116 -12.27 8.13 -4.14
C GLY A 116 -10.87 8.50 -4.62
N VAL A 117 -9.83 7.78 -4.17
CA VAL A 117 -8.44 8.14 -4.45
C VAL A 117 -7.60 6.93 -4.82
N ASN A 118 -6.65 7.13 -5.74
CA ASN A 118 -5.59 6.17 -5.99
C ASN A 118 -4.50 6.20 -4.88
N CYS A 119 -4.03 5.02 -4.44
CA CYS A 119 -2.93 4.88 -3.48
C CYS A 119 -2.02 3.69 -3.83
N GLY A 120 -1.00 3.45 -2.99
CA GLY A 120 -0.02 2.39 -3.17
C GLY A 120 1.28 2.87 -3.82
N ALA A 121 2.31 2.03 -3.72
CA ALA A 121 3.60 2.30 -4.34
C ALA A 121 3.61 1.79 -5.79
N LYS A 122 4.15 2.60 -6.70
CA LYS A 122 4.13 2.41 -8.16
C LYS A 122 5.42 2.93 -8.76
N VAL A 123 5.80 2.41 -9.92
CA VAL A 123 6.89 2.99 -10.73
C VAL A 123 6.45 4.33 -11.29
N ASP A 124 5.32 4.30 -12.00
CA ASP A 124 4.62 5.48 -12.53
C ASP A 124 3.10 5.23 -12.49
N LYS A 125 2.27 6.27 -12.38
CA LYS A 125 0.81 6.10 -12.30
C LYS A 125 0.17 5.73 -13.64
N HIS A 126 0.79 6.13 -14.74
CA HIS A 126 0.34 5.85 -16.10
C HIS A 126 0.78 4.45 -16.53
N ASP A 127 2.05 4.12 -16.34
CA ASP A 127 2.64 2.85 -16.83
C ASP A 127 2.44 1.68 -15.85
N ASP A 128 2.35 1.96 -14.55
CA ASP A 128 2.10 0.97 -13.50
C ASP A 128 0.90 1.38 -12.62
N PRO A 129 -0.31 1.53 -13.21
CA PRO A 129 -1.48 2.04 -12.50
C PRO A 129 -1.93 1.12 -11.35
N PHE A 130 -1.42 -0.09 -11.28
CA PHE A 130 -1.77 -1.07 -10.25
C PHE A 130 -0.65 -1.30 -9.21
N GLY A 131 0.60 -0.95 -9.52
CA GLY A 131 1.75 -1.12 -8.64
C GLY A 131 2.48 -2.46 -8.79
N LEU A 132 2.02 -3.36 -9.66
CA LEU A 132 2.57 -4.72 -9.77
C LEU A 132 4.06 -4.69 -10.14
N GLN A 133 4.44 -3.87 -11.12
CA GLN A 133 5.83 -3.76 -11.55
C GLN A 133 6.71 -3.26 -10.38
N TYR A 134 6.24 -2.26 -9.63
CA TYR A 134 6.95 -1.79 -8.44
C TYR A 134 7.10 -2.89 -7.39
N TRP A 135 6.06 -3.69 -7.14
CA TRP A 135 6.08 -4.76 -6.14
C TRP A 135 7.04 -5.88 -6.52
N GLU A 136 7.08 -6.28 -7.80
CA GLU A 136 8.03 -7.27 -8.32
C GLU A 136 9.48 -6.77 -8.18
N GLN A 137 9.77 -5.53 -8.60
CA GLN A 137 11.10 -4.92 -8.45
C GLN A 137 11.56 -4.81 -6.98
N LYS A 138 10.63 -4.59 -6.04
CA LYS A 138 10.93 -4.55 -4.61
C LYS A 138 10.97 -5.94 -3.97
N GLY A 139 10.73 -6.99 -4.74
CA GLY A 139 10.76 -8.35 -4.23
C GLY A 139 9.62 -8.66 -3.24
N TRP A 140 8.48 -8.01 -3.42
CA TRP A 140 7.32 -8.14 -2.53
C TRP A 140 6.35 -9.23 -2.95
N ILE A 141 6.51 -9.75 -4.16
CA ILE A 141 5.72 -10.84 -4.74
C ILE A 141 6.47 -12.16 -4.50
N GLU A 142 5.74 -13.17 -4.04
CA GLU A 142 6.22 -14.56 -3.99
C GLU A 142 5.46 -15.38 -5.02
N PRO A 143 6.09 -16.40 -5.65
CA PRO A 143 5.45 -17.18 -6.71
C PRO A 143 4.09 -17.76 -6.33
N GLN A 144 3.94 -18.20 -5.07
CA GLN A 144 2.67 -18.72 -4.57
C GLN A 144 1.53 -17.70 -4.67
N ASP A 145 1.78 -16.40 -4.47
CA ASP A 145 0.79 -15.34 -4.42
C ASP A 145 1.14 -14.24 -5.44
N PRO A 146 0.88 -14.45 -6.74
CA PRO A 146 1.42 -13.62 -7.83
C PRO A 146 0.89 -12.19 -7.85
N TYR A 147 -0.18 -11.91 -7.11
CA TYR A 147 -0.72 -10.56 -6.91
C TYR A 147 -0.19 -9.88 -5.63
N GLY A 148 0.49 -10.62 -4.76
CA GLY A 148 1.09 -10.14 -3.52
C GLY A 148 0.17 -10.23 -2.29
N TRP A 149 0.31 -9.27 -1.39
CA TRP A 149 -0.21 -9.32 -0.03
C TRP A 149 -1.71 -9.65 0.08
N PHE A 150 -2.58 -9.05 -0.75
CA PHE A 150 -4.01 -9.28 -0.59
C PHE A 150 -4.42 -10.65 -1.13
N CYS A 151 -3.74 -11.18 -2.15
CA CYS A 151 -3.89 -12.57 -2.57
C CYS A 151 -3.46 -13.53 -1.45
N TRP A 152 -2.31 -13.30 -0.83
CA TRP A 152 -1.90 -14.03 0.38
C TRP A 152 -2.99 -13.95 1.46
N TYR A 153 -3.52 -12.76 1.74
CA TYR A 153 -4.52 -12.54 2.78
C TYR A 153 -5.81 -13.30 2.52
N THR A 154 -6.30 -13.31 1.27
CA THR A 154 -7.51 -14.06 0.87
C THR A 154 -7.38 -15.55 1.14
N ARG A 155 -6.19 -16.12 0.90
CA ARG A 155 -5.93 -17.55 1.12
C ARG A 155 -5.63 -17.86 2.58
N PHE A 156 -4.94 -16.97 3.29
CA PHE A 156 -4.64 -17.09 4.72
C PHE A 156 -5.91 -17.13 5.58
N VAL A 157 -6.85 -16.20 5.31
CA VAL A 157 -8.17 -16.16 5.97
C VAL A 157 -8.96 -17.45 5.79
N ARG A 158 -8.71 -18.15 4.68
CA ARG A 158 -9.35 -19.41 4.31
C ARG A 158 -8.62 -20.66 4.81
N GLY A 159 -7.60 -20.47 5.65
CA GLY A 159 -6.88 -21.57 6.31
C GLY A 159 -5.58 -21.98 5.63
N ARG A 160 -5.19 -21.38 4.50
CA ARG A 160 -3.86 -21.66 3.94
C ARG A 160 -2.78 -21.16 4.90
N ARG A 161 -1.78 -22.01 5.15
CA ARG A 161 -0.54 -21.64 5.83
C ARG A 161 0.64 -21.87 4.93
N SER A 162 1.64 -21.00 5.02
CA SER A 162 2.81 -21.02 4.14
C SER A 162 4.06 -20.48 4.83
N PRO A 163 5.27 -20.81 4.32
CA PRO A 163 6.50 -20.22 4.83
C PRO A 163 6.54 -18.68 4.75
N ASP A 164 5.70 -18.06 3.91
CA ASP A 164 5.64 -16.61 3.74
C ASP A 164 4.81 -15.88 4.82
N ASP A 165 4.05 -16.60 5.64
CA ASP A 165 3.05 -16.02 6.55
C ASP A 165 3.68 -15.01 7.53
N GLN A 166 4.79 -15.38 8.15
CA GLN A 166 5.50 -14.52 9.09
C GLN A 166 6.00 -13.23 8.45
N ARG A 167 6.43 -13.28 7.19
CA ARG A 167 6.85 -12.08 6.46
C ARG A 167 5.66 -11.17 6.18
N GLN A 168 4.53 -11.73 5.74
CA GLN A 168 3.33 -10.95 5.42
C GLN A 168 2.68 -10.34 6.68
N ILE A 169 2.63 -11.09 7.77
CA ILE A 169 2.19 -10.59 9.09
C ILE A 169 3.11 -9.47 9.57
N SER A 170 4.43 -9.64 9.47
CA SER A 170 5.40 -8.58 9.81
C SER A 170 5.20 -7.30 8.99
N ARG A 171 4.92 -7.42 7.69
CA ARG A 171 4.59 -6.28 6.82
C ARG A 171 3.30 -5.59 7.26
N TRP A 172 2.26 -6.36 7.56
CA TRP A 172 1.01 -5.82 8.08
C TRP A 172 1.20 -5.10 9.41
N LYS A 173 1.94 -5.68 10.37
CA LYS A 173 2.25 -5.05 11.67
C LYS A 173 2.93 -3.69 11.50
N LYS A 174 3.90 -3.59 10.58
CA LYS A 174 4.60 -2.34 10.23
C LYS A 174 3.70 -1.32 9.51
N CYS A 175 2.67 -1.77 8.80
CA CYS A 175 1.73 -0.94 8.07
C CYS A 175 0.58 -0.44 8.96
N ALA A 176 -0.25 -1.38 9.43
CA ALA A 176 -1.54 -1.17 10.06
C ALA A 176 -1.62 -1.67 11.52
N GLY A 177 -0.62 -2.41 12.00
CA GLY A 177 -0.57 -2.87 13.39
C GLY A 177 -0.52 -1.74 14.42
N PRO A 178 -0.57 -2.05 15.74
CA PRO A 178 -0.61 -1.04 16.81
C PRO A 178 0.53 -0.01 16.76
N THR A 179 1.72 -0.42 16.33
CA THR A 179 2.90 0.44 16.11
C THR A 179 3.12 0.78 14.63
N GLY A 180 2.21 0.37 13.76
CA GLY A 180 2.28 0.53 12.32
C GLY A 180 2.32 1.99 11.89
N ARG A 181 3.15 2.27 10.87
CA ARG A 181 3.43 3.62 10.36
C ARG A 181 2.16 4.31 9.90
N TRP A 182 1.36 3.65 9.07
CA TRP A 182 0.22 4.28 8.41
C TRP A 182 -0.96 4.44 9.36
N ARG A 183 -1.21 3.47 10.24
CA ARG A 183 -2.21 3.60 11.30
C ARG A 183 -1.91 4.79 12.21
N ASN A 184 -0.68 4.88 12.72
CA ASN A 184 -0.30 5.99 13.61
C ASN A 184 -0.22 7.34 12.90
N ASN A 185 0.09 7.36 11.59
CA ASN A 185 0.00 8.56 10.77
C ASN A 185 -1.45 9.06 10.68
N LEU A 186 -2.40 8.18 10.38
CA LEU A 186 -3.82 8.54 10.27
C LEU A 186 -4.37 9.05 11.62
N ILE A 187 -4.13 8.30 12.71
CA ILE A 187 -4.52 8.72 14.07
C ILE A 187 -4.00 10.13 14.37
N GLY A 188 -2.72 10.40 14.08
CA GLY A 188 -2.14 11.73 14.32
C GLY A 188 -2.85 12.84 13.53
N LYS A 189 -3.22 12.58 12.28
CA LYS A 189 -3.94 13.55 11.43
C LYS A 189 -5.37 13.78 11.89
N VAL A 190 -6.10 12.72 12.26
CA VAL A 190 -7.47 12.83 12.77
C VAL A 190 -7.50 13.63 14.08
N LEU A 191 -6.61 13.32 15.01
CA LEU A 191 -6.50 14.07 16.27
C LEU A 191 -6.10 15.53 16.06
N ALA A 192 -5.17 15.80 15.15
CA ALA A 192 -4.75 17.16 14.84
C ALA A 192 -5.88 17.99 14.19
N ALA A 193 -6.76 17.34 13.43
CA ALA A 193 -7.94 17.97 12.83
C ALA A 193 -9.11 18.12 13.81
N GLY A 194 -9.05 17.52 15.01
CA GLY A 194 -10.20 17.44 15.92
C GLY A 194 -11.38 16.64 15.36
N ALA A 195 -11.13 15.76 14.39
CA ALA A 195 -12.15 15.03 13.64
C ALA A 195 -12.50 13.69 14.31
N SER A 196 -13.65 13.12 13.91
CA SER A 196 -14.04 11.77 14.30
C SER A 196 -13.23 10.71 13.55
N HIS A 197 -13.20 9.48 14.08
CA HIS A 197 -12.43 8.37 13.51
C HIS A 197 -12.84 8.02 12.07
N ASP A 198 -14.11 8.24 11.74
CA ASP A 198 -14.78 7.91 10.48
C ASP A 198 -14.83 9.08 9.48
N ASP A 199 -14.32 10.28 9.83
CA ASP A 199 -14.26 11.41 8.91
C ASP A 199 -13.34 11.13 7.70
N ALA A 200 -13.95 10.73 6.59
CA ALA A 200 -13.29 10.34 5.35
C ALA A 200 -12.51 11.49 4.68
N SER A 201 -12.83 12.75 4.99
CA SER A 201 -12.14 13.92 4.43
C SER A 201 -10.71 14.03 4.95
N VAL A 202 -10.44 13.50 6.16
CA VAL A 202 -9.11 13.51 6.75
C VAL A 202 -8.26 12.41 6.15
N SER A 203 -7.34 12.83 5.27
CA SER A 203 -6.27 12.00 4.70
C SER A 203 -6.76 10.74 3.94
N PRO A 204 -7.64 10.90 2.93
CA PRO A 204 -8.28 9.79 2.21
C PRO A 204 -7.26 8.80 1.63
N VAL A 205 -6.11 9.27 1.15
CA VAL A 205 -5.05 8.39 0.61
C VAL A 205 -4.50 7.42 1.66
N VAL A 206 -4.36 7.86 2.92
CA VAL A 206 -3.88 6.99 4.01
C VAL A 206 -4.98 6.02 4.44
N ARG A 207 -6.24 6.47 4.47
CA ARG A 207 -7.39 5.59 4.73
C ARG A 207 -7.50 4.50 3.67
N GLN A 208 -7.41 4.86 2.39
CA GLN A 208 -7.39 3.90 1.29
C GLN A 208 -6.20 2.93 1.39
N THR A 209 -5.02 3.46 1.73
CA THR A 209 -3.84 2.61 1.96
C THR A 209 -4.09 1.60 3.06
N LEU A 210 -4.68 1.99 4.19
CA LEU A 210 -4.97 1.06 5.28
C LEU A 210 -6.08 0.06 4.93
N GLN A 211 -7.10 0.48 4.17
CA GLN A 211 -8.15 -0.40 3.68
C GLN A 211 -7.56 -1.51 2.79
N HIS A 212 -6.60 -1.17 1.93
CA HIS A 212 -5.82 -2.14 1.14
C HIS A 212 -4.97 -3.09 1.99
N TRP A 213 -4.84 -2.87 3.29
CA TRP A 213 -4.13 -3.73 4.24
C TRP A 213 -5.09 -4.36 5.27
N GLY A 214 -6.39 -4.45 4.96
CA GLY A 214 -7.38 -5.08 5.84
C GLY A 214 -7.65 -4.29 7.12
N TYR A 215 -7.48 -2.97 7.08
CA TYR A 215 -7.65 -2.10 8.25
C TYR A 215 -8.55 -0.89 7.99
N GLU A 216 -9.47 -0.66 8.92
CA GLU A 216 -10.21 0.59 9.08
C GLU A 216 -9.97 1.19 10.47
N LEU A 217 -9.81 2.51 10.55
CA LEU A 217 -9.68 3.19 11.84
C LEU A 217 -11.01 3.12 12.60
N THR A 218 -10.97 2.79 13.89
CA THR A 218 -12.15 2.73 14.77
C THR A 218 -12.03 3.77 15.88
N ALA A 219 -13.14 4.05 16.57
CA ALA A 219 -13.15 4.90 17.77
C ALA A 219 -12.13 4.41 18.82
N THR A 220 -12.16 3.11 19.15
CA THR A 220 -11.22 2.48 20.10
C THR A 220 -9.76 2.71 19.71
N HIS A 221 -9.43 2.60 18.41
CA HIS A 221 -8.08 2.84 17.92
C HIS A 221 -7.65 4.31 18.06
N LEU A 222 -8.56 5.24 17.78
CA LEU A 222 -8.33 6.67 17.91
C LEU A 222 -8.13 7.06 19.39
N GLU A 223 -8.99 6.57 20.28
CA GLU A 223 -8.90 6.78 21.73
C GLU A 223 -7.59 6.27 22.32
N ALA A 224 -7.19 5.03 21.97
CA ALA A 224 -5.91 4.49 22.39
C ALA A 224 -4.73 5.34 21.90
N GLY A 225 -4.81 5.83 20.66
CA GLY A 225 -3.84 6.76 20.08
C GLY A 225 -3.79 8.10 20.80
N ALA A 226 -4.93 8.65 21.18
CA ALA A 226 -5.04 9.89 21.95
C ALA A 226 -4.41 9.74 23.34
N LYS A 227 -4.73 8.67 24.06
CA LYS A 227 -4.14 8.34 25.38
C LYS A 227 -2.62 8.24 25.30
N LYS A 228 -2.08 7.51 24.31
CA LYS A 228 -0.63 7.35 24.11
C LYS A 228 0.06 8.69 23.86
N ARG A 229 -0.54 9.57 23.04
CA ARG A 229 0.01 10.89 22.72
C ARG A 229 -0.12 11.86 23.89
N GLY A 230 -1.22 11.80 24.64
CA GLY A 230 -1.42 12.55 25.88
C GLY A 230 -0.36 12.18 26.93
N ALA A 231 -0.18 10.88 27.18
CA ALA A 231 0.85 10.36 28.07
C ALA A 231 2.28 10.77 27.64
N SER A 232 2.55 10.78 26.34
CA SER A 232 3.84 11.25 25.80
C SER A 232 4.06 12.75 26.02
N LYS A 233 3.00 13.57 26.00
CA LYS A 233 3.10 15.01 26.29
C LYS A 233 3.31 15.27 27.78
N SER A 234 2.61 14.54 28.66
CA SER A 234 2.82 14.64 30.10
C SER A 234 4.17 14.08 30.55
N SER A 235 4.69 13.01 29.93
CA SER A 235 6.06 12.53 30.22
C SER A 235 7.14 13.50 29.71
N ALA A 236 6.91 14.18 28.59
CA ALA A 236 7.82 15.23 28.09
C ALA A 236 7.80 16.47 29.00
N SER A 237 6.63 16.86 29.51
CA SER A 237 6.48 17.97 30.45
C SER A 237 6.94 17.65 31.88
N ALA A 238 6.93 16.38 32.29
CA ALA A 238 7.47 15.95 33.58
C ALA A 238 9.01 15.87 33.56
N LYS A 239 9.61 15.57 32.40
CA LYS A 239 11.07 15.59 32.21
C LYS A 239 11.68 17.00 32.16
N SER A 240 10.85 18.05 32.08
CA SER A 240 11.28 19.45 32.09
C SER A 240 11.01 20.16 33.42
N LYS A 241 10.58 19.45 34.47
CA LYS A 241 10.17 20.04 35.76
C LYS A 241 11.01 19.61 36.96
N ASP A 242 12.13 18.93 36.72
CA ASP A 242 13.05 18.51 37.78
C ASP A 242 14.51 18.83 37.40
N SER A 243 14.85 20.13 37.42
CA SER A 243 16.20 20.66 37.68
C SER A 243 16.16 22.19 37.72
N THR A 244 15.79 22.76 38.87
CA THR A 244 16.15 24.16 39.17
C THR A 244 17.60 24.17 39.64
N THR A 245 18.53 24.34 38.70
CA THR A 245 19.92 24.77 38.93
C THR A 245 20.40 25.52 37.68
N ASP A 246 21.26 26.52 37.84
CA ASP A 246 21.65 27.61 36.92
C ASP A 246 22.20 27.25 35.50
N ASP A 247 21.92 26.06 34.94
CA ASP A 247 22.40 25.60 33.62
C ASP A 247 21.41 25.80 32.44
N ASP A 248 20.26 26.44 32.66
CA ASP A 248 19.15 26.56 31.69
C ASP A 248 19.49 27.35 30.41
N ALA A 249 20.42 28.30 30.46
CA ALA A 249 20.81 29.09 29.30
C ALA A 249 21.59 28.26 28.26
N ALA A 250 22.42 27.32 28.70
CA ALA A 250 23.23 26.47 27.82
C ALA A 250 22.41 25.38 27.13
N VAL A 251 21.38 24.85 27.81
CA VAL A 251 20.46 23.86 27.25
C VAL A 251 19.51 24.49 26.24
N THR A 252 18.98 25.68 26.54
CA THR A 252 18.13 26.44 25.62
C THR A 252 18.88 26.81 24.34
N SER A 253 20.14 27.27 24.47
CA SER A 253 21.05 27.54 23.35
C SER A 253 21.29 26.31 22.46
N LYS A 254 21.49 25.13 23.05
CA LYS A 254 21.67 23.88 22.28
C LYS A 254 20.40 23.47 21.54
N ILE A 255 19.23 23.63 22.16
CA ILE A 255 17.95 23.31 21.52
C ILE A 255 17.68 24.26 20.35
N GLU A 256 17.97 25.55 20.51
CA GLU A 256 17.83 26.54 19.43
C GLU A 256 18.79 26.24 18.28
N GLN A 257 20.04 25.86 18.57
CA GLN A 257 21.02 25.44 17.56
C GLN A 257 20.58 24.18 16.80
N GLU A 258 20.04 23.16 17.49
CA GLU A 258 19.51 21.96 16.84
C GLU A 258 18.27 22.25 15.98
N GLN A 259 17.38 23.14 16.44
CA GLN A 259 16.21 23.58 15.67
C GLN A 259 16.63 24.34 14.41
N GLU A 260 17.64 25.21 14.50
CA GLU A 260 18.19 25.94 13.36
C GLU A 260 18.88 25.00 12.35
N GLU A 261 19.63 24.01 12.83
CA GLU A 261 20.25 23.00 11.97
C GLU A 261 19.20 22.13 11.26
N LEU A 262 18.12 21.76 11.95
CA LEU A 262 16.98 21.05 11.37
C LEU A 262 16.23 21.92 10.34
N ALA A 263 16.08 23.21 10.58
CA ALA A 263 15.49 24.15 9.62
C ALA A 263 16.34 24.24 8.34
N LYS A 264 17.66 24.39 8.48
CA LYS A 264 18.62 24.39 7.36
C LYS A 264 18.57 23.08 6.56
N LYS A 265 18.50 21.92 7.23
CA LYS A 265 18.34 20.60 6.57
C LYS A 265 17.02 20.48 5.81
N ARG A 266 15.92 21.01 6.36
CA ARG A 266 14.60 21.02 5.69
C ARG A 266 14.59 21.92 4.46
N GLU A 267 15.20 23.09 4.55
CA GLU A 267 15.32 24.02 3.43
C GLU A 267 16.19 23.44 2.31
N ALA A 268 17.34 22.83 2.63
CA ALA A 268 18.18 22.14 1.67
C ALA A 268 17.45 20.97 0.98
N SER A 269 16.67 20.19 1.73
CA SER A 269 15.83 19.11 1.18
C SER A 269 14.74 19.64 0.25
N SER A 270 14.12 20.77 0.60
CA SER A 270 13.13 21.46 -0.25
C SER A 270 13.75 21.95 -1.57
N LYS A 271 14.91 22.61 -1.50
CA LYS A 271 15.68 23.08 -2.67
C LYS A 271 16.08 21.91 -3.58
N ASN A 272 16.55 20.81 -3.00
CA ASN A 272 16.88 19.59 -3.76
C ASN A 272 15.65 18.97 -4.45
N ARG A 273 14.49 18.98 -3.79
CA ARG A 273 13.23 18.50 -4.37
C ARG A 273 12.76 19.39 -5.52
N ALA A 274 12.86 20.71 -5.36
CA ALA A 274 12.55 21.68 -6.40
C ALA A 274 13.47 21.53 -7.63
N ALA A 275 14.79 21.37 -7.41
CA ALA A 275 15.76 21.14 -8.48
C ALA A 275 15.49 19.85 -9.27
N ARG A 276 15.14 18.75 -8.57
CA ARG A 276 14.75 17.48 -9.22
C ARG A 276 13.46 17.61 -10.02
N ALA A 277 12.49 18.37 -9.53
CA ALA A 277 11.24 18.65 -10.25
C ALA A 277 11.50 19.47 -11.52
N ALA A 278 12.35 20.51 -11.45
CA ALA A 278 12.75 21.31 -12.61
C ALA A 278 13.50 20.48 -13.66
N LYS A 279 14.42 19.58 -13.23
CA LYS A 279 15.12 18.68 -14.15
C LYS A 279 14.16 17.72 -14.87
N ARG A 280 13.18 17.17 -14.15
CA ARG A 280 12.14 16.31 -14.74
C ARG A 280 11.27 17.05 -15.75
N ARG A 281 10.92 18.31 -15.48
CA ARG A 281 10.14 19.14 -16.41
C ARG A 281 10.91 19.39 -17.71
N LYS A 282 12.19 19.75 -17.62
CA LYS A 282 13.05 19.93 -18.80
C LYS A 282 13.23 18.64 -19.61
N GLN A 283 13.36 17.49 -18.94
CA GLN A 283 13.44 16.21 -19.64
C GLN A 283 12.14 15.93 -20.40
N LYS A 284 10.99 16.15 -19.76
CA LYS A 284 9.69 15.95 -20.41
C LYS A 284 9.49 16.86 -21.62
N GLU A 285 9.90 18.13 -21.52
CA GLU A 285 9.86 19.08 -22.64
C GLU A 285 10.77 18.64 -23.81
N ALA A 286 11.95 18.08 -23.51
CA ALA A 286 12.85 17.53 -24.54
C ALA A 286 12.29 16.26 -25.20
N ASP A 287 11.71 15.35 -24.41
CA ASP A 287 11.09 14.12 -24.92
C ASP A 287 9.87 14.45 -25.83
N GLU A 288 9.07 15.45 -25.46
CA GLU A 288 7.94 15.94 -26.28
C GLU A 288 8.43 16.56 -27.60
N GLU A 289 9.53 17.33 -27.59
CA GLU A 289 10.11 17.92 -28.81
C GLU A 289 10.72 16.87 -29.75
N GLU A 290 11.31 15.81 -29.20
CA GLU A 290 11.83 14.67 -29.96
C GLU A 290 10.71 13.92 -30.69
N ILE A 291 9.61 13.62 -29.98
CA ILE A 291 8.42 12.98 -30.55
C ILE A 291 7.82 13.83 -31.69
N ASP A 292 7.71 15.14 -31.50
CA ASP A 292 7.22 16.07 -32.53
C ASP A 292 8.14 16.12 -33.75
N SER A 293 9.46 16.07 -33.54
CA SER A 293 10.45 15.99 -34.62
C SER A 293 10.32 14.69 -35.43
N GLU A 294 10.17 13.55 -34.76
CA GLU A 294 9.97 12.25 -35.41
C GLU A 294 8.67 12.20 -36.21
N MET A 295 7.57 12.73 -35.66
CA MET A 295 6.30 12.83 -36.39
C MET A 295 6.42 13.69 -37.65
N ARG A 296 7.08 14.85 -37.58
CA ARG A 296 7.33 15.71 -38.75
C ARG A 296 8.16 14.97 -39.81
N ASN A 297 9.23 14.30 -39.40
CA ASN A 297 10.08 13.52 -40.31
C ASN A 297 9.33 12.35 -40.95
N SER A 298 8.47 11.67 -40.19
CA SER A 298 7.58 10.61 -40.69
C SER A 298 6.62 11.13 -41.76
N MET A 299 5.97 12.28 -41.53
CA MET A 299 5.07 12.90 -42.52
C MET A 299 5.81 13.29 -43.82
N VAL A 300 7.04 13.80 -43.73
CA VAL A 300 7.87 14.11 -44.91
C VAL A 300 8.19 12.84 -45.70
N ARG A 301 8.57 11.75 -45.01
CA ARG A 301 8.81 10.44 -45.65
C ARG A 301 7.56 9.92 -46.36
N GLN A 302 6.39 10.00 -45.72
CA GLN A 302 5.11 9.58 -46.31
C GLN A 302 4.76 10.40 -47.56
N LYS A 303 4.93 11.72 -47.53
CA LYS A 303 4.71 12.59 -48.71
C LYS A 303 5.65 12.26 -49.86
N LYS A 304 6.92 11.94 -49.57
CA LYS A 304 7.91 11.56 -50.59
C LYS A 304 7.56 10.20 -51.24
N ILE A 305 7.12 9.23 -50.45
CA ILE A 305 6.62 7.94 -50.94
C ILE A 305 5.39 8.14 -51.85
N HIS A 306 4.46 9.01 -51.47
CA HIS A 306 3.26 9.28 -52.26
C HIS A 306 3.57 9.97 -53.60
N LYS A 307 4.63 10.78 -53.67
CA LYS A 307 5.10 11.44 -54.89
C LYS A 307 5.85 10.50 -55.85
N ILE A 308 6.43 9.41 -55.35
CA ILE A 308 7.11 8.38 -56.16
C ILE A 308 6.09 7.37 -56.74
N LYS A 309 4.92 7.21 -56.09
CA LYS A 309 3.84 6.32 -56.53
C LYS A 309 2.84 6.96 -57.52
N LYS A 310 3.03 8.23 -57.87
CA LYS A 310 2.29 8.97 -58.92
C LYS A 310 3.19 9.17 -60.12
#